data_AF-A0A7R9YPL6-F1
#
_entry.id   AF-A0A7R9YPL6-F1
#
_cell.length_a   1.000
_cell.length_b   1.000
_cell.length_c   1.000
_cell.angle_alpha   90.00
_cell.angle_beta   90.00
_cell.angle_gamma   90.00
#
_symmetry.space_group_name_H-M   'P 1'
#
loop_
_entity.id
_entity.type
_entity.pdbx_description
1 polymer ?
#
loop_
_entity_poly.entity_id
_entity_poly.type
_entity_poly.pdbx_seq_one_letter_code
_entity_poly.pdbx_strand_id
1 'polypeptide(L)'
;RAAAWRASPRMAHALIVQNKGGGHGEIGFHLAKALRAKGVDVTIVQDDGAKATKPPFSEYASELSDCNIVWCSPKDGAAVSAALAGKPPLTHVFENYAKEPADCAPALAAALASPDFKLFTFVSSAGMYKAKGELFEDGPVKEPPTGQREVELPPPPKPPGGLC
;
A
#
# COMPACT_ATOMS: atom_id res chain seq x y z
N ARG A 1 20.10 -38.87 8.03
CA ARG A 1 19.34 -38.42 6.84
C ARG A 1 18.28 -37.43 7.31
N ALA A 2 18.46 -36.13 7.08
CA ALA A 2 17.46 -35.12 7.39
C ALA A 2 16.36 -35.14 6.33
N ALA A 3 15.09 -35.16 6.75
CA ALA A 3 13.96 -35.05 5.85
C ALA A 3 13.95 -33.65 5.23
N ALA A 4 14.10 -33.58 3.91
CA ALA A 4 13.84 -32.37 3.16
C ALA A 4 12.34 -32.09 3.20
N TRP A 5 11.92 -31.19 4.10
CA TRP A 5 10.62 -30.54 4.01
C TRP A 5 10.62 -29.74 2.69
N ARG A 6 9.98 -30.30 1.65
CA ARG A 6 9.57 -29.50 0.51
C ARG A 6 8.50 -28.55 1.03
N ALA A 7 8.90 -27.32 1.37
CA ALA A 7 7.95 -26.25 1.57
C ALA A 7 7.11 -26.18 0.29
N SER A 8 5.79 -26.37 0.44
CA SER A 8 4.84 -25.96 -0.60
C SER A 8 5.21 -24.55 -1.04
N PRO A 9 5.17 -24.18 -2.34
CA PRO A 9 5.43 -22.81 -2.74
C PRO A 9 4.54 -21.89 -1.90
N ARG A 10 5.16 -21.08 -1.03
CA ARG A 10 4.41 -20.21 -0.13
C ARG A 10 3.58 -19.29 -0.99
N MET A 11 2.26 -19.32 -0.85
CA MET A 11 1.38 -18.39 -1.57
C MET A 11 1.85 -16.97 -1.28
N ALA A 12 2.00 -16.15 -2.32
CA ALA A 12 2.35 -14.76 -2.14
C ALA A 12 1.23 -14.06 -1.37
N HIS A 13 1.58 -13.19 -0.43
CA HIS A 13 0.64 -12.35 0.31
C HIS A 13 0.97 -10.88 0.04
N ALA A 14 -0.05 -10.11 -0.37
CA ALA A 14 0.04 -8.69 -0.68
C ALA A 14 -0.80 -7.87 0.31
N LEU A 15 -0.21 -6.80 0.83
CA LEU A 15 -0.92 -5.74 1.53
C LEU A 15 -1.21 -4.61 0.54
N ILE A 16 -2.47 -4.19 0.48
CA ILE A 16 -2.89 -2.96 -0.20
C ILE A 16 -3.33 -1.97 0.87
N VAL A 17 -2.67 -0.83 0.96
CA VAL A 17 -3.04 0.25 1.87
C VAL A 17 -3.81 1.28 1.07
N GLN A 18 -5.10 1.43 1.36
CA GLN A 18 -6.05 1.99 0.42
C GLN A 18 -6.69 3.29 0.88
N ASN A 19 -6.73 4.26 -0.02
CA ASN A 19 -7.33 5.58 0.17
C ASN A 19 -8.86 5.51 0.22
N LYS A 20 -9.47 6.56 0.77
CA LYS A 20 -10.93 6.69 0.95
C LYS A 20 -11.73 7.16 -0.27
N GLY A 21 -11.09 7.43 -1.40
CA GLY A 21 -11.81 7.81 -2.62
C GLY A 21 -10.98 8.54 -3.68
N GLY A 22 -11.68 9.17 -4.62
CA GLY A 22 -11.08 9.72 -5.84
C GLY A 22 -10.53 8.61 -6.74
N GLY A 23 -9.66 8.95 -7.69
CA GLY A 23 -9.01 7.97 -8.56
C GLY A 23 -8.24 6.89 -7.78
N HIS A 24 -7.69 7.23 -6.60
CA HIS A 24 -7.01 6.26 -5.74
C HIS A 24 -7.96 5.20 -5.16
N GLY A 25 -9.23 5.53 -4.94
CA GLY A 25 -10.24 4.58 -4.47
C GLY A 25 -10.44 3.39 -5.43
N GLU A 26 -10.32 3.62 -6.73
CA GLU A 26 -10.48 2.60 -7.79
C GLU A 26 -9.26 1.68 -7.93
N ILE A 27 -8.05 2.22 -7.75
CA ILE A 27 -6.79 1.50 -8.01
C ILE A 27 -6.67 0.26 -7.13
N GLY A 28 -6.86 0.39 -5.82
CA GLY A 28 -6.74 -0.74 -4.89
C GLY A 28 -7.77 -1.84 -5.13
N PHE A 29 -9.01 -1.48 -5.49
CA PHE A 29 -10.06 -2.44 -5.84
C PHE A 29 -9.68 -3.29 -7.05
N HIS A 30 -9.31 -2.66 -8.16
CA HIS A 30 -8.93 -3.38 -9.38
C HIS A 30 -7.62 -4.15 -9.22
N LEU A 31 -6.65 -3.61 -8.48
CA LEU A 31 -5.41 -4.30 -8.16
C LEU A 31 -5.68 -5.56 -7.34
N ALA A 32 -6.54 -5.50 -6.33
CA ALA A 32 -6.92 -6.67 -5.53
C ALA A 32 -7.49 -7.78 -6.43
N LYS A 33 -8.46 -7.46 -7.30
CA LYS A 33 -9.01 -8.42 -8.27
C LYS A 33 -7.93 -9.06 -9.14
N ALA A 34 -7.00 -8.25 -9.67
CA ALA A 34 -5.93 -8.73 -10.53
C ALA A 34 -4.92 -9.63 -9.78
N LEU A 35 -4.61 -9.32 -8.53
CA LEU A 35 -3.72 -10.12 -7.68
C LEU A 35 -4.39 -11.44 -7.28
N ARG A 36 -5.66 -11.41 -6.88
CA ARG A 36 -6.46 -12.61 -6.57
C ARG A 36 -6.56 -13.56 -7.77
N ALA A 37 -6.79 -13.03 -8.97
CA ALA A 37 -6.79 -13.83 -10.20
C ALA A 37 -5.45 -14.54 -10.49
N LYS A 38 -4.35 -14.09 -9.86
CA LYS A 38 -3.02 -14.73 -9.93
C LYS A 38 -2.73 -15.65 -8.73
N GLY A 39 -3.70 -15.89 -7.85
CA GLY A 39 -3.55 -16.74 -6.66
C GLY A 39 -2.76 -16.08 -5.52
N VAL A 40 -2.65 -14.75 -5.51
CA VAL A 40 -2.03 -14.00 -4.41
C VAL A 40 -3.05 -13.81 -3.29
N ASP A 41 -2.68 -14.09 -2.04
CA ASP A 41 -3.48 -13.71 -0.87
C ASP A 41 -3.44 -12.19 -0.69
N VAL A 42 -4.58 -11.57 -0.40
CA VAL A 42 -4.69 -10.10 -0.39
C VAL A 42 -5.31 -9.64 0.92
N THR A 43 -4.58 -8.79 1.63
CA THR A 43 -5.11 -7.96 2.72
C THR A 43 -5.25 -6.53 2.23
N ILE A 44 -6.43 -5.95 2.40
CA ILE A 44 -6.68 -4.52 2.16
C ILE A 44 -6.88 -3.84 3.50
N VAL A 45 -5.99 -2.90 3.82
CA VAL A 45 -6.23 -1.90 4.87
C VAL A 45 -6.93 -0.74 4.19
N GLN A 46 -8.24 -0.65 4.37
CA GLN A 46 -9.10 0.36 3.76
C GLN A 46 -9.31 1.52 4.73
N ASP A 47 -8.96 2.74 4.31
CA ASP A 47 -9.25 3.97 5.05
C ASP A 47 -10.73 4.03 5.46
N ASP A 48 -10.99 4.05 6.77
CA ASP A 48 -12.33 4.08 7.38
C ASP A 48 -13.11 5.37 7.08
N GLY A 49 -12.45 6.39 6.53
CA GLY A 49 -13.08 7.57 5.97
C GLY A 49 -13.75 7.34 4.60
N ALA A 50 -13.66 6.15 3.99
CA ALA A 50 -14.33 5.85 2.72
C ALA A 50 -15.84 5.77 2.86
N LYS A 51 -16.54 6.18 1.80
CA LYS A 51 -17.99 6.02 1.71
C LYS A 51 -18.31 4.61 1.22
N ALA A 52 -18.40 3.65 2.15
CA ALA A 52 -18.64 2.23 1.85
C ALA A 52 -19.87 1.96 0.95
N THR A 53 -20.85 2.86 0.93
CA THR A 53 -22.06 2.76 0.08
C THR A 53 -21.87 3.27 -1.35
N LYS A 54 -20.67 3.70 -1.72
CA LYS A 54 -20.34 4.20 -3.06
C LYS A 54 -19.32 3.28 -3.74
N PRO A 55 -19.39 3.15 -5.07
CA PRO A 55 -18.34 2.48 -5.82
C PRO A 55 -16.96 3.13 -5.57
N PRO A 56 -15.88 2.33 -5.59
CA PRO A 56 -15.89 0.87 -5.75
C PRO A 56 -16.19 0.11 -4.45
N PHE A 57 -16.23 0.80 -3.31
CA PHE A 57 -16.32 0.21 -1.98
C PHE A 57 -17.59 -0.63 -1.77
N SER A 58 -18.71 -0.24 -2.39
CA SER A 58 -19.97 -0.99 -2.33
C SER A 58 -19.88 -2.39 -2.93
N GLU A 59 -18.90 -2.62 -3.81
CA GLU A 59 -18.68 -3.89 -4.49
C GLU A 59 -17.70 -4.81 -3.75
N TYR A 60 -17.09 -4.37 -2.64
CA TYR A 60 -16.08 -5.18 -1.95
C TYR A 60 -16.64 -6.51 -1.45
N ALA A 61 -17.86 -6.51 -0.93
CA ALA A 61 -18.48 -7.73 -0.37
C ALA A 61 -18.78 -8.80 -1.45
N SER A 62 -19.11 -8.38 -2.68
CA SER A 62 -19.42 -9.27 -3.80
C SER A 62 -18.16 -9.66 -4.57
N GLU A 63 -17.30 -8.70 -4.89
CA GLU A 63 -16.20 -8.87 -5.85
C GLU A 63 -14.86 -9.20 -5.18
N LEU A 64 -14.73 -8.96 -3.88
CA LEU A 64 -13.51 -9.20 -3.09
C LEU A 64 -13.80 -10.05 -1.85
N SER A 65 -14.80 -10.93 -1.90
CA SER A 65 -15.22 -11.77 -0.76
C SER A 65 -14.11 -12.71 -0.24
N ASP A 66 -13.09 -12.96 -1.05
CA ASP A 66 -11.93 -13.80 -0.74
C ASP A 66 -10.69 -13.00 -0.33
N CYS A 67 -10.79 -11.66 -0.25
CA CYS A 67 -9.79 -10.79 0.33
C CYS A 67 -10.03 -10.59 1.83
N ASN A 68 -8.96 -10.33 2.58
CA ASN A 68 -9.05 -9.86 3.95
C ASN A 68 -9.15 -8.33 3.98
N ILE A 69 -10.35 -7.79 4.19
CA ILE A 69 -10.58 -6.34 4.16
C ILE A 69 -10.78 -5.84 5.59
N VAL A 70 -9.91 -4.93 6.02
CA VAL A 70 -9.97 -4.30 7.34
C VAL A 70 -10.17 -2.80 7.16
N TRP A 71 -11.26 -2.30 7.74
CA TRP A 71 -11.62 -0.89 7.73
C TRP A 71 -11.04 -0.22 8.98
N CYS A 72 -10.01 0.59 8.80
CA CYS A 72 -9.35 1.32 9.88
C CYS A 72 -8.56 2.51 9.32
N SER A 73 -8.05 3.38 10.21
CA SER A 73 -7.09 4.40 9.83
C SER A 73 -5.77 3.74 9.38
N PRO A 74 -5.31 3.96 8.13
CA PRO A 74 -4.05 3.37 7.66
C PRO A 74 -2.81 3.93 8.36
N LYS A 75 -2.95 5.09 9.04
CA LYS A 75 -1.91 5.68 9.88
C LYS A 75 -1.76 4.98 11.25
N ASP A 76 -2.74 4.18 11.65
CA ASP A 76 -2.70 3.45 12.91
C ASP A 76 -1.89 2.16 12.73
N GLY A 77 -0.62 2.19 13.15
CA GLY A 77 0.28 1.05 13.06
C GLY A 77 -0.18 -0.18 13.85
N ALA A 78 -0.91 0.00 14.95
CA ALA A 78 -1.46 -1.12 15.70
C ALA A 78 -2.61 -1.77 14.93
N ALA A 79 -3.49 -0.98 14.32
CA ALA A 79 -4.57 -1.49 13.46
C ALA A 79 -4.03 -2.20 12.21
N VAL A 80 -3.00 -1.65 11.56
CA VAL A 80 -2.32 -2.30 10.41
C VAL A 80 -1.69 -3.63 10.83
N SER A 81 -1.01 -3.66 11.98
CA SER A 81 -0.41 -4.89 12.51
C SER A 81 -1.47 -5.93 12.87
N ALA A 82 -2.59 -5.52 13.46
CA ALA A 82 -3.71 -6.39 13.77
C ALA A 82 -4.37 -6.97 12.50
N ALA A 83 -4.48 -6.18 11.42
CA ALA A 83 -5.01 -6.64 10.14
C ALA A 83 -4.20 -7.79 9.52
N LEU A 84 -2.91 -7.86 9.86
CA LEU A 84 -1.96 -8.86 9.37
C LEU A 84 -1.73 -10.02 10.36
N ALA A 85 -2.29 -9.93 11.57
CA ALA A 85 -2.09 -10.95 12.59
C ALA A 85 -2.60 -12.32 12.14
N GLY A 86 -1.75 -13.35 12.29
CA GLY A 86 -2.07 -14.71 11.87
C GLY A 86 -2.09 -14.95 10.35
N LYS A 87 -1.72 -13.94 9.54
CA LYS A 87 -1.59 -14.08 8.08
C LYS A 87 -0.18 -14.55 7.70
N PRO A 88 0.01 -15.09 6.48
CA PRO A 88 1.34 -15.38 5.96
C PRO A 88 2.23 -14.12 5.92
N PRO A 89 3.56 -14.26 5.98
CA PRO A 89 4.49 -13.16 5.75
C PRO A 89 4.18 -12.38 4.47
N LEU A 90 4.27 -11.04 4.52
CA LEU A 90 4.08 -10.23 3.33
C LEU A 90 5.21 -10.46 2.33
N THR A 91 4.81 -10.47 1.07
CA THR A 91 5.72 -10.47 -0.08
C THR A 91 5.71 -9.14 -0.81
N HIS A 92 4.54 -8.48 -0.88
CA HIS A 92 4.34 -7.24 -1.59
C HIS A 92 3.54 -6.26 -0.73
N VAL A 93 3.87 -4.98 -0.82
CA VAL A 93 3.09 -3.88 -0.24
C VAL A 93 2.81 -2.87 -1.33
N PHE A 94 1.54 -2.53 -1.51
CA PHE A 94 1.06 -1.50 -2.41
C PHE A 94 0.48 -0.35 -1.57
N GLU A 95 1.28 0.69 -1.39
CA GLU A 95 0.95 1.87 -0.62
C GLU A 95 0.25 2.89 -1.53
N ASN A 96 -1.08 2.97 -1.43
CA ASN A 96 -1.93 3.83 -2.24
C ASN A 96 -2.70 4.87 -1.40
N TYR A 97 -2.37 4.99 -0.11
CA TYR A 97 -2.98 5.91 0.83
C TYR A 97 -2.14 7.18 1.05
N ALA A 98 -0.82 7.01 1.19
CA ALA A 98 0.09 8.01 1.73
C ALA A 98 0.02 9.36 1.00
N LYS A 99 0.00 10.43 1.81
CA LYS A 99 0.02 11.83 1.34
C LYS A 99 1.28 12.57 1.72
N GLU A 100 2.12 11.97 2.55
CA GLU A 100 3.38 12.46 3.06
C GLU A 100 4.22 11.26 3.54
N PRO A 101 5.56 11.39 3.69
CA PRO A 101 6.43 10.26 4.05
C PRO A 101 6.03 9.52 5.33
N ALA A 102 5.51 10.24 6.34
CA ALA A 102 5.10 9.66 7.61
C ALA A 102 3.94 8.67 7.47
N ASP A 103 3.08 8.84 6.46
CA ASP A 103 1.92 7.97 6.23
C ASP A 103 2.33 6.55 5.83
N CYS A 104 3.49 6.38 5.20
CA CYS A 104 4.01 5.08 4.80
C CYS A 104 4.52 4.26 5.98
N ALA A 105 4.75 4.86 7.15
CA ALA A 105 5.48 4.21 8.24
C ALA A 105 4.84 2.89 8.72
N PRO A 106 3.51 2.80 8.92
CA PRO A 106 2.85 1.54 9.28
C PRO A 106 3.07 0.42 8.25
N ALA A 107 2.86 0.74 6.97
CA ALA A 107 2.98 -0.21 5.87
C ALA A 107 4.43 -0.68 5.70
N LEU A 108 5.38 0.26 5.81
CA LEU A 108 6.81 -0.02 5.71
C LEU A 108 7.30 -0.87 6.88
N ALA A 109 6.83 -0.60 8.10
CA ALA A 109 7.15 -1.41 9.27
C ALA A 109 6.66 -2.86 9.10
N ALA A 110 5.43 -3.05 8.62
CA ALA A 110 4.88 -4.37 8.32
C ALA A 110 5.69 -5.11 7.23
N ALA A 111 6.14 -4.36 6.20
CA ALA A 111 6.98 -4.87 5.13
C ALA A 111 8.33 -5.37 5.66
N LEU A 112 9.03 -4.53 6.43
CA LEU A 112 10.36 -4.83 6.99
C LEU A 112 10.32 -5.95 8.03
N ALA A 113 9.20 -6.13 8.74
CA ALA A 113 9.01 -7.23 9.68
C ALA A 113 8.71 -8.57 8.97
N SER A 114 8.41 -8.56 7.67
CA SER A 114 8.02 -9.76 6.93
C SER A 114 9.24 -10.47 6.31
N PRO A 115 9.56 -11.72 6.70
CA PRO A 115 10.76 -12.43 6.23
C PRO A 115 10.76 -12.75 4.72
N ASP A 116 9.61 -12.68 4.06
CA ASP A 116 9.45 -12.99 2.63
C ASP A 116 9.25 -11.74 1.75
N PHE A 117 9.50 -10.56 2.32
CA PHE A 117 9.25 -9.29 1.66
C PHE A 117 10.13 -9.10 0.42
N LYS A 118 9.53 -8.60 -0.68
CA LYS A 118 10.20 -8.45 -1.98
C LYS A 118 10.02 -7.07 -2.60
N LEU A 119 8.85 -6.46 -2.44
CA LEU A 119 8.52 -5.22 -3.16
C LEU A 119 7.63 -4.28 -2.35
N PHE A 120 8.10 -3.05 -2.18
CA PHE A 120 7.27 -1.91 -1.79
C PHE A 120 6.94 -1.11 -3.04
N THR A 121 5.67 -0.81 -3.28
CA THR A 121 5.23 0.06 -4.38
C THR A 121 4.42 1.19 -3.80
N PHE A 122 4.83 2.42 -4.07
CA PHE A 122 4.06 3.62 -3.72
C PHE A 122 3.32 4.13 -4.95
N VAL A 123 2.02 4.40 -4.80
CA VAL A 123 1.20 5.02 -5.84
C VAL A 123 1.16 6.52 -5.59
N SER A 124 1.97 7.25 -6.33
CA SER A 124 1.98 8.71 -6.29
C SER A 124 0.77 9.33 -6.98
N SER A 125 0.74 10.67 -7.03
CA SER A 125 -0.33 11.45 -7.60
C SER A 125 0.15 12.38 -8.72
N ALA A 126 -0.53 12.31 -9.86
CA ALA A 126 -0.43 13.30 -10.94
C ALA A 126 -0.71 14.75 -10.46
N GLY A 127 -1.32 14.91 -9.28
CA GLY A 127 -1.50 16.20 -8.63
C GLY A 127 -0.19 16.95 -8.29
N MET A 128 0.97 16.31 -8.40
CA MET A 128 2.27 16.96 -8.20
C MET A 128 2.71 17.86 -9.37
N TYR A 129 2.20 17.61 -10.58
CA TYR A 129 2.57 18.37 -11.77
C TYR A 129 1.91 19.76 -11.78
N LYS A 130 2.58 20.74 -12.41
CA LYS A 130 2.03 22.09 -12.65
C LYS A 130 1.03 22.11 -13.81
N ALA A 131 1.26 21.27 -14.82
CA ALA A 131 0.42 21.16 -16.00
C ALA A 131 -0.91 20.43 -15.69
N LYS A 132 -1.86 20.54 -16.63
CA LYS A 132 -3.12 19.79 -16.64
C LYS A 132 -3.26 19.11 -18.00
N GLY A 133 -4.03 18.03 -18.05
CA GLY A 133 -4.24 17.26 -19.29
C GLY A 133 -3.17 16.19 -19.43
N GLU A 134 -2.55 16.12 -20.61
CA GLU A 134 -1.42 15.21 -20.85
C GLU A 134 -0.21 15.63 -20.01
N LEU A 135 0.41 14.65 -19.36
CA LEU A 135 1.53 14.86 -18.45
C LEU A 135 2.73 14.04 -18.93
N PHE A 136 3.91 14.60 -18.73
CA PHE A 136 5.18 13.96 -19.03
C PHE A 136 5.94 13.73 -17.74
N GLU A 137 6.68 12.63 -17.65
CA GLU A 137 7.39 12.22 -16.44
C GLU A 137 8.47 13.23 -16.01
N ASP A 138 9.12 13.86 -16.99
CA ASP A 138 10.09 14.95 -16.82
C ASP A 138 9.45 16.35 -16.78
N GLY A 139 8.12 16.40 -16.73
CA GLY A 139 7.35 17.64 -16.72
C GLY A 139 7.54 18.47 -15.44
N PRO A 140 7.28 19.79 -15.49
CA PRO A 140 7.44 20.65 -14.32
C PRO A 140 6.52 20.26 -13.15
N VAL A 141 7.11 20.07 -11.97
CA VAL A 141 6.40 19.79 -10.71
C VAL A 141 6.25 21.04 -9.84
N LYS A 142 5.32 20.99 -8.90
CA LYS A 142 5.04 22.06 -7.92
C LYS A 142 6.21 22.25 -6.95
N GLU A 143 6.42 23.51 -6.55
CA GLU A 143 7.40 23.92 -5.54
C GLU A 143 6.69 24.79 -4.49
N PRO A 144 6.79 24.47 -3.19
CA PRO A 144 7.48 23.30 -2.63
C PRO A 144 6.84 21.96 -3.08
N PRO A 145 7.57 20.83 -2.97
CA PRO A 145 7.01 19.52 -3.31
C PRO A 145 5.70 19.26 -2.57
N THR A 146 4.72 18.67 -3.26
CA THR A 146 3.54 18.14 -2.58
C THR A 146 3.95 16.99 -1.66
N GLY A 147 3.24 16.74 -0.56
CA GLY A 147 3.60 15.65 0.35
C GLY A 147 3.72 14.27 -0.34
N GLN A 148 2.88 13.95 -1.35
CA GLN A 148 3.07 12.70 -2.14
C GLN A 148 4.41 12.67 -2.87
N ARG A 149 4.86 13.81 -3.39
CA ARG A 149 6.16 13.93 -4.07
C ARG A 149 7.30 13.79 -3.06
N GLU A 150 7.12 14.28 -1.83
CA GLU A 150 8.12 14.07 -0.77
C GLU A 150 8.34 12.58 -0.45
N VAL A 151 7.34 11.71 -0.66
CA VAL A 151 7.48 10.25 -0.51
C VAL A 151 8.44 9.67 -1.56
N GLU A 152 8.46 10.22 -2.78
CA GLU A 152 9.32 9.77 -3.87
C GLU A 152 10.76 10.24 -3.72
N LEU A 153 10.98 11.32 -2.96
CA LEU A 153 12.29 11.90 -2.80
C LEU A 153 13.11 11.07 -1.81
N PRO A 154 14.43 10.95 -2.04
CA PRO A 154 15.30 10.39 -1.02
C PRO A 154 15.17 11.22 0.26
N PRO A 155 15.27 10.60 1.44
CA PRO A 155 15.31 11.35 2.68
C PRO A 155 16.43 12.38 2.61
N PRO A 156 16.24 13.58 3.19
CA PRO A 156 17.30 14.57 3.23
C PRO A 156 18.55 13.94 3.87
N PRO A 157 19.76 14.26 3.38
CA PRO A 157 20.98 13.72 3.96
C PRO A 157 20.99 14.00 5.46
N LYS A 158 21.27 12.97 6.28
CA LYS A 158 21.41 13.15 7.73
C LYS A 158 22.44 14.26 7.96
N PRO A 159 22.14 15.27 8.80
CA PRO A 159 23.15 16.22 9.19
C PRO A 159 24.30 15.45 9.86
N PRO A 160 25.57 15.83 9.61
CA PRO A 160 26.70 15.17 10.26
C PRO A 160 26.56 15.28 11.78
N GLY A 161 26.41 14.14 12.47
CA GLY A 161 26.33 14.06 13.94
C GLY A 161 25.05 13.47 14.55
N GLY A 162 24.05 13.04 13.76
CA GLY A 162 22.82 12.43 14.29
C GLY A 162 22.99 10.97 14.74
N LEU A 163 23.23 10.75 16.05
CA LEU A 163 23.14 9.46 16.73
C LEU A 163 21.73 8.86 16.64
N CYS A 164 21.68 7.52 16.58
CA CYS A 164 20.47 6.69 16.47
C CYS A 164 19.58 6.75 17.71
#